data_AF-A0A8T7H062-F1
#
_entry.id   AF-A0A8T7H062-F1
#
_cell.length_a   1.000
_cell.length_b   1.000
_cell.length_c   1.000
_cell.angle_alpha   90.00
_cell.angle_beta   90.00
_cell.angle_gamma   90.00
#
_symmetry.space_group_name_H-M   'P 1'
#
loop_
_entity.id
_entity.type
_entity.pdbx_description
1 polymer ?
#
loop_
_entity_poly.entity_id
_entity_poly.type
_entity_poly.pdbx_seq_one_letter_code
_entity_poly.pdbx_strand_id
1 'polypeptide(L)'
;MRCDQCSMSLPGGCTVRGVCGKDPDLNSLQEALIYGIKGTAAYYYHAYELGYKDDEIGFFLSEALYSTLTNVNFDKERFVQLILENGRIHLKAMELLDRAYVETFGKPQVVKVPTGTDEGHGILVTGHSYKALHELLKTVRDMGLESEIRVYTHSEMTPAHSYPVLKSFKPLYGNWGGSWVNQRKEFSEFPGVILGTTNCVQQPLPSYADRIYTVGIAGLEGVPHIGRDADYEKLVKHALQTPKMQRRDSGYIVTGYHHTNVAPLLDKVVNLIHEGKIRHVFVIGGCDSPNPKMSYYDKLTEIVPKDCIILTAACGKHRYNRRDYGDIEGIPRFMDFGQCNNVYSIIVIAAELAKKLGKDLNQLPISIVLSWMEQKAVGILYTLLYLGIRGIYLGPKLPEFLTPNVLNMIAKRFDLRPISGDPEKDLREMLSKGSSLSSDSPLNT
;
A
#
# COMPACT_ATOMS: atom_id res chain seq x y z
N MET A 1 -28.55 2.34 0.32
CA MET A 1 -27.94 1.15 -0.34
C MET A 1 -28.07 1.27 -1.84
N ARG A 2 -27.34 0.48 -2.61
CA ARG A 2 -27.63 0.25 -4.04
C ARG A 2 -27.27 -1.20 -4.36
N CYS A 3 -28.29 -2.04 -4.58
CA CYS A 3 -28.09 -3.45 -4.91
C CYS A 3 -28.93 -3.86 -6.12
N ASP A 4 -28.25 -4.29 -7.18
CA ASP A 4 -28.81 -4.67 -8.48
C ASP A 4 -28.30 -6.04 -8.96
N GLN A 5 -27.73 -6.85 -8.06
CA GLN A 5 -27.09 -8.14 -8.40
C GLN A 5 -28.04 -9.29 -8.79
N CYS A 6 -29.36 -9.13 -8.71
CA CYS A 6 -30.32 -10.21 -8.95
C CYS A 6 -31.50 -9.75 -9.82
N SER A 7 -32.13 -10.68 -10.54
CA SER A 7 -33.23 -10.40 -11.48
C SER A 7 -34.49 -9.82 -10.83
N MET A 8 -34.64 -9.94 -9.51
CA MET A 8 -35.75 -9.35 -8.76
C MET A 8 -35.50 -7.87 -8.36
N SER A 9 -34.35 -7.30 -8.70
CA SER A 9 -34.08 -5.90 -8.37
C SER A 9 -35.06 -4.96 -9.05
N LEU A 10 -35.45 -3.89 -8.37
CA LEU A 10 -36.26 -2.83 -8.97
C LEU A 10 -35.51 -2.14 -10.12
N PRO A 11 -36.21 -1.48 -11.06
CA PRO A 11 -35.56 -0.64 -12.07
C PRO A 11 -34.61 0.38 -11.42
N GLY A 12 -33.34 0.38 -11.82
CA GLY A 12 -32.30 1.22 -11.21
C GLY A 12 -31.67 0.67 -9.92
N GLY A 13 -32.05 -0.53 -9.48
CA GLY A 13 -31.54 -1.21 -8.30
C GLY A 13 -32.34 -0.94 -7.02
N CYS A 14 -32.15 -1.79 -6.00
CA CYS A 14 -32.79 -1.61 -4.71
C CYS A 14 -32.05 -0.52 -3.90
N THR A 15 -32.73 0.60 -3.62
CA THR A 15 -32.12 1.78 -2.98
C THR A 15 -32.53 2.03 -1.53
N VAL A 16 -33.76 1.64 -1.16
CA VAL A 16 -34.32 1.76 0.21
C VAL A 16 -34.22 0.44 0.97
N ARG A 17 -34.68 -0.65 0.34
CA ARG A 17 -34.60 -2.02 0.84
C ARG A 17 -34.60 -2.98 -0.34
N GLY A 18 -33.90 -4.10 -0.22
CA GLY A 18 -33.95 -5.19 -1.20
C GLY A 18 -35.32 -5.84 -1.25
N VAL A 19 -35.80 -6.20 -2.45
CA VAL A 19 -37.00 -7.03 -2.64
C VAL A 19 -36.85 -8.37 -1.90
N CYS A 20 -35.63 -8.89 -1.81
CA CYS A 20 -35.28 -10.09 -1.03
C CYS A 20 -35.27 -9.88 0.50
N GLY A 21 -35.59 -8.68 0.99
CA GLY A 21 -35.60 -8.34 2.42
C GLY A 21 -34.30 -7.72 2.97
N LYS A 22 -33.21 -7.74 2.19
CA LYS A 22 -31.89 -7.15 2.58
C LYS A 22 -32.02 -5.66 2.89
N ASP A 23 -31.69 -5.26 4.11
CA ASP A 23 -31.71 -3.85 4.53
C ASP A 23 -30.38 -3.12 4.20
N PRO A 24 -30.36 -1.78 4.31
CA PRO A 24 -29.17 -1.00 3.97
C PRO A 24 -27.91 -1.32 4.78
N ASP A 25 -28.04 -1.64 6.07
CA ASP A 25 -26.90 -1.92 6.94
C ASP A 25 -26.27 -3.25 6.53
N LEU A 26 -27.09 -4.28 6.30
CA LEU A 26 -26.63 -5.57 5.78
C LEU A 26 -25.97 -5.42 4.39
N ASN A 27 -26.55 -4.61 3.51
CA ASN A 27 -25.93 -4.33 2.20
C ASN A 27 -24.54 -3.71 2.35
N SER A 28 -24.40 -2.71 3.23
CA SER A 28 -23.13 -2.04 3.48
C SER A 28 -22.06 -2.97 4.06
N LEU A 29 -22.45 -3.93 4.90
CA LEU A 29 -21.56 -4.95 5.44
C LEU A 29 -21.12 -5.95 4.35
N GLN A 30 -22.02 -6.34 3.43
CA GLN A 30 -21.65 -7.17 2.28
C GLN A 30 -20.68 -6.44 1.34
N GLU A 31 -20.92 -5.15 1.06
CA GLU A 31 -20.01 -4.31 0.27
C GLU A 31 -18.64 -4.16 0.95
N ALA A 32 -18.63 -3.92 2.26
CA ALA A 32 -17.41 -3.85 3.07
C ALA A 32 -16.60 -5.15 2.97
N LEU A 33 -17.24 -6.31 3.10
CA LEU A 33 -16.57 -7.60 2.94
C LEU A 33 -16.01 -7.78 1.53
N ILE A 34 -16.79 -7.47 0.48
CA ILE A 34 -16.34 -7.55 -0.93
C ILE A 34 -15.10 -6.65 -1.16
N TYR A 35 -15.07 -5.45 -0.61
CA TYR A 35 -13.91 -4.57 -0.71
C TYR A 35 -12.71 -5.07 0.10
N GLY A 36 -12.93 -5.65 1.29
CA GLY A 36 -11.87 -6.30 2.05
C GLY A 36 -11.21 -7.45 1.28
N ILE A 37 -12.01 -8.36 0.70
CA ILE A 37 -11.47 -9.52 -0.03
C ILE A 37 -10.78 -9.12 -1.34
N LYS A 38 -11.17 -8.00 -1.97
CA LYS A 38 -10.41 -7.45 -3.11
C LYS A 38 -8.99 -7.05 -2.71
N GLY A 39 -8.82 -6.44 -1.54
CA GLY A 39 -7.50 -6.12 -0.99
C GLY A 39 -6.68 -7.38 -0.72
N THR A 40 -7.27 -8.39 -0.08
CA THR A 40 -6.63 -9.69 0.20
C THR A 40 -6.22 -10.41 -1.08
N ALA A 41 -7.12 -10.48 -2.07
CA ALA A 41 -6.85 -11.10 -3.36
C ALA A 41 -5.70 -10.40 -4.11
N ALA A 42 -5.53 -9.08 -3.98
CA ALA A 42 -4.45 -8.36 -4.63
C ALA A 42 -3.05 -8.82 -4.14
N TYR A 43 -2.87 -9.02 -2.83
CA TYR A 43 -1.61 -9.52 -2.29
C TYR A 43 -1.42 -11.01 -2.54
N TYR A 44 -2.50 -11.80 -2.39
CA TYR A 44 -2.44 -13.22 -2.67
C TYR A 44 -2.09 -13.51 -4.14
N TYR A 45 -2.63 -12.73 -5.09
CA TYR A 45 -2.31 -12.84 -6.51
C TYR A 45 -0.80 -12.70 -6.77
N HIS A 46 -0.15 -11.67 -6.22
CA HIS A 46 1.29 -11.47 -6.41
C HIS A 46 2.15 -12.58 -5.81
N ALA A 47 1.77 -13.11 -4.65
CA ALA A 47 2.44 -14.26 -4.06
C ALA A 47 2.26 -15.51 -4.95
N TYR A 48 1.04 -15.74 -5.44
CA TYR A 48 0.70 -16.85 -6.32
C TYR A 48 1.46 -16.80 -7.64
N GLU A 49 1.64 -15.61 -8.23
CA GLU A 49 2.42 -15.42 -9.46
C GLU A 49 3.88 -15.85 -9.32
N LEU A 50 4.43 -15.82 -8.10
CA LEU A 50 5.78 -16.27 -7.75
C LEU A 50 5.81 -17.73 -7.27
N GLY A 51 4.68 -18.44 -7.32
CA GLY A 51 4.57 -19.85 -6.92
C GLY A 51 4.21 -20.08 -5.44
N TYR A 52 3.96 -19.03 -4.67
CA TYR A 52 3.61 -19.13 -3.25
C TYR A 52 2.10 -19.19 -3.09
N LYS A 53 1.60 -20.32 -2.58
CA LYS A 53 0.16 -20.60 -2.44
C LYS A 53 -0.20 -20.85 -0.99
N ASP A 54 -1.44 -20.57 -0.64
CA ASP A 54 -2.01 -20.86 0.67
C ASP A 54 -3.51 -21.17 0.51
N ASP A 55 -3.89 -22.41 0.78
CA ASP A 55 -5.25 -22.91 0.53
C ASP A 55 -6.27 -22.27 1.48
N GLU A 56 -5.87 -21.84 2.67
CA GLU A 56 -6.75 -21.16 3.62
C GLU A 56 -7.19 -19.79 3.08
N ILE A 57 -6.25 -19.03 2.49
CA ILE A 57 -6.57 -17.76 1.84
C ILE A 57 -7.54 -18.01 0.67
N GLY A 58 -7.23 -18.98 -0.19
CA GLY A 58 -8.08 -19.31 -1.35
C GLY A 58 -9.50 -19.76 -0.95
N PHE A 59 -9.59 -20.59 0.09
CA PHE A 59 -10.87 -21.05 0.63
C PHE A 59 -11.68 -19.89 1.21
N PHE A 60 -11.06 -19.05 2.04
CA PHE A 60 -11.76 -17.91 2.65
C PHE A 60 -12.25 -16.91 1.60
N LEU A 61 -11.46 -16.60 0.57
CA LEU A 61 -11.91 -15.72 -0.53
C LEU A 61 -13.17 -16.28 -1.20
N SER A 62 -13.26 -17.60 -1.36
CA SER A 62 -14.43 -18.28 -1.93
C SER A 62 -15.64 -18.24 -0.98
N GLU A 63 -15.43 -18.54 0.30
CA GLU A 63 -16.47 -18.49 1.35
C GLU A 63 -17.05 -17.07 1.47
N ALA A 64 -16.18 -16.06 1.59
CA ALA A 64 -16.58 -14.67 1.73
C ALA A 64 -17.38 -14.19 0.52
N LEU A 65 -16.96 -14.51 -0.71
CA LEU A 65 -17.72 -14.15 -1.90
C LEU A 65 -19.09 -14.84 -1.91
N TYR A 66 -19.15 -16.14 -1.63
CA TYR A 66 -20.41 -16.89 -1.61
C TYR A 66 -21.39 -16.39 -0.54
N SER A 67 -20.87 -15.93 0.61
CA SER A 67 -21.69 -15.34 1.68
C SER A 67 -22.50 -14.11 1.23
N THR A 68 -22.03 -13.39 0.21
CA THR A 68 -22.69 -12.17 -0.33
C THR A 68 -23.69 -12.45 -1.45
N LEU A 69 -23.83 -13.72 -1.86
CA LEU A 69 -24.75 -14.13 -2.90
C LEU A 69 -26.22 -13.96 -2.45
N THR A 70 -27.10 -13.70 -3.41
CA THR A 70 -28.53 -13.49 -3.17
C THR A 70 -29.14 -14.65 -2.38
N ASN A 71 -29.81 -14.33 -1.29
CA ASN A 71 -30.50 -15.27 -0.39
C ASN A 71 -29.61 -16.27 0.38
N VAL A 72 -28.31 -16.00 0.55
CA VAL A 72 -27.41 -16.88 1.31
C VAL A 72 -27.35 -16.50 2.80
N ASN A 73 -27.00 -15.26 3.11
CA ASN A 73 -26.79 -14.84 4.50
C ASN A 73 -27.35 -13.44 4.78
N PHE A 74 -28.20 -13.33 5.81
CA PHE A 74 -28.80 -12.08 6.28
C PHE A 74 -28.42 -11.71 7.72
N ASP A 75 -27.51 -12.46 8.34
CA ASP A 75 -27.02 -12.19 9.69
C ASP A 75 -25.93 -11.11 9.65
N LYS A 76 -26.24 -9.93 10.19
CA LYS A 76 -25.32 -8.79 10.25
C LYS A 76 -24.08 -9.07 11.11
N GLU A 77 -24.23 -9.76 12.24
CA GLU A 77 -23.10 -10.04 13.13
C GLU A 77 -22.14 -11.03 12.47
N ARG A 78 -22.67 -12.01 11.72
CA ARG A 78 -21.84 -12.91 10.91
C ARG A 78 -21.00 -12.13 9.88
N PHE A 79 -21.53 -11.06 9.27
CA PHE A 79 -20.72 -10.21 8.37
C PHE A 79 -19.66 -9.39 9.11
N VAL A 80 -19.95 -8.90 10.32
CA VAL A 80 -18.93 -8.26 11.16
C VAL A 80 -17.79 -9.22 11.46
N GLN A 81 -18.10 -10.47 11.81
CA GLN A 81 -17.11 -11.52 12.04
C GLN A 81 -16.32 -11.85 10.77
N LEU A 82 -16.97 -11.97 9.60
CA LEU A 82 -16.30 -12.20 8.32
C LEU A 82 -15.36 -11.04 7.92
N ILE A 83 -15.71 -9.79 8.25
CA ILE A 83 -14.84 -8.64 8.01
C ILE A 83 -13.57 -8.71 8.88
N LEU A 84 -13.71 -9.07 10.17
CA LEU A 84 -12.56 -9.26 11.06
C LEU A 84 -11.73 -10.46 10.65
N GLU A 85 -12.37 -11.54 10.24
CA GLU A 85 -11.68 -12.73 9.72
C GLU A 85 -10.94 -12.41 8.41
N ASN A 86 -11.52 -11.58 7.53
CA ASN A 86 -10.78 -11.06 6.39
C ASN A 86 -9.55 -10.26 6.84
N GLY A 87 -9.61 -9.54 7.96
CA GLY A 87 -8.43 -8.89 8.56
C GLY A 87 -7.31 -9.88 8.89
N ARG A 88 -7.64 -11.03 9.51
CA ARG A 88 -6.68 -12.10 9.80
C ARG A 88 -6.11 -12.73 8.52
N ILE A 89 -6.98 -13.07 7.56
CA ILE A 89 -6.56 -13.65 6.29
C ILE A 89 -5.75 -12.65 5.45
N HIS A 90 -6.06 -11.36 5.54
CA HIS A 90 -5.30 -10.30 4.90
C HIS A 90 -3.89 -10.16 5.49
N LEU A 91 -3.74 -10.25 6.82
CA LEU A 91 -2.43 -10.33 7.47
C LEU A 91 -1.62 -11.52 6.93
N LYS A 92 -2.25 -12.70 6.84
CA LYS A 92 -1.64 -13.89 6.26
C LYS A 92 -1.22 -13.69 4.80
N ALA A 93 -2.04 -13.00 4.00
CA ALA A 93 -1.70 -12.68 2.62
C ALA A 93 -0.50 -11.71 2.51
N MET A 94 -0.40 -10.72 3.41
CA MET A 94 0.76 -9.82 3.46
C MET A 94 2.03 -10.58 3.88
N GLU A 95 1.96 -11.45 4.89
CA GLU A 95 3.06 -12.32 5.31
C GLU A 95 3.52 -13.24 4.17
N LEU A 96 2.58 -13.89 3.48
CA LEU A 96 2.89 -14.77 2.35
C LEU A 96 3.60 -14.01 1.22
N LEU A 97 3.15 -12.79 0.91
CA LEU A 97 3.77 -11.94 -0.12
C LEU A 97 5.14 -11.43 0.32
N ASP A 98 5.30 -11.06 1.58
CA ASP A 98 6.59 -10.67 2.17
C ASP A 98 7.62 -11.81 2.02
N ARG A 99 7.24 -13.02 2.44
CA ARG A 99 8.06 -14.23 2.23
C ARG A 99 8.39 -14.45 0.76
N ALA A 100 7.39 -14.38 -0.11
CA ALA A 100 7.59 -14.59 -1.55
C ALA A 100 8.62 -13.62 -2.13
N TYR A 101 8.56 -12.34 -1.77
CA TYR A 101 9.51 -11.34 -2.22
C TYR A 101 10.90 -11.50 -1.60
N VAL A 102 10.99 -11.79 -0.30
CA VAL A 102 12.28 -11.98 0.38
C VAL A 102 13.02 -13.21 -0.16
N GLU A 103 12.33 -14.33 -0.33
CA GLU A 103 12.93 -15.57 -0.82
C GLU A 103 13.29 -15.48 -2.32
N THR A 104 12.50 -14.77 -3.12
CA THR A 104 12.75 -14.64 -4.57
C THR A 104 13.76 -13.55 -4.90
N PHE A 105 13.66 -12.38 -4.26
CA PHE A 105 14.42 -11.18 -4.64
C PHE A 105 15.46 -10.73 -3.59
N GLY A 106 15.53 -11.44 -2.46
CA GLY A 106 16.46 -11.16 -1.36
C GLY A 106 15.88 -10.20 -0.31
N LYS A 107 16.49 -10.20 0.88
CA LYS A 107 16.08 -9.31 1.98
C LYS A 107 16.29 -7.84 1.58
N PRO A 108 15.26 -6.97 1.76
CA PRO A 108 15.39 -5.56 1.48
C PRO A 108 16.54 -4.88 2.24
N GLN A 109 17.23 -3.99 1.55
CA GLN A 109 18.26 -3.12 2.12
C GLN A 109 17.85 -1.65 1.97
N VAL A 110 18.23 -0.82 2.94
CA VAL A 110 18.00 0.62 2.85
C VAL A 110 18.85 1.18 1.71
N VAL A 111 18.21 1.84 0.74
CA VAL A 111 18.85 2.34 -0.48
C VAL A 111 18.45 3.78 -0.77
N LYS A 112 19.38 4.53 -1.36
CA LYS A 112 19.10 5.82 -2.01
C LYS A 112 18.75 5.57 -3.47
N VAL A 113 17.54 5.93 -3.88
CA VAL A 113 17.04 5.77 -5.24
C VAL A 113 17.13 7.11 -5.97
N PRO A 114 17.92 7.22 -7.04
CA PRO A 114 18.02 8.46 -7.83
C PRO A 114 16.67 8.89 -8.40
N THR A 115 16.38 10.19 -8.41
CA THR A 115 15.20 10.78 -9.09
C THR A 115 15.57 11.56 -10.35
N GLY A 116 16.85 11.54 -10.72
CA GLY A 116 17.37 12.12 -11.97
C GLY A 116 17.15 11.19 -13.16
N THR A 117 17.84 11.49 -14.27
CA THR A 117 17.90 10.62 -15.45
C THR A 117 19.34 10.26 -15.77
N ASP A 118 19.55 9.09 -16.38
CA ASP A 118 20.80 8.67 -17.00
C ASP A 118 20.64 8.57 -18.52
N GLU A 119 21.78 8.56 -19.22
CA GLU A 119 21.80 8.48 -20.68
C GLU A 119 21.28 7.12 -21.18
N GLY A 120 20.35 7.15 -22.14
CA GLY A 120 19.79 5.95 -22.77
C GLY A 120 18.28 6.04 -23.05
N HIS A 121 17.74 4.99 -23.66
CA HIS A 121 16.30 4.82 -23.86
C HIS A 121 15.60 4.46 -22.54
N GLY A 122 14.37 4.96 -22.36
CA GLY A 122 13.64 4.80 -21.11
C GLY A 122 12.57 3.73 -21.15
N ILE A 123 12.46 2.95 -20.07
CA ILE A 123 11.26 2.17 -19.76
C ILE A 123 10.81 2.52 -18.35
N LEU A 124 9.54 2.93 -18.18
CA LEU A 124 8.94 3.28 -16.90
C LEU A 124 8.00 2.18 -16.43
N VAL A 125 8.23 1.61 -15.25
CA VAL A 125 7.38 0.55 -14.68
C VAL A 125 6.56 1.10 -13.51
N THR A 126 5.24 0.94 -13.59
CA THR A 126 4.28 1.34 -12.55
C THR A 126 3.45 0.15 -12.07
N GLY A 127 2.82 0.31 -10.91
CA GLY A 127 2.04 -0.75 -10.25
C GLY A 127 2.84 -1.40 -9.12
N HIS A 128 2.70 -2.72 -8.95
CA HIS A 128 3.26 -3.43 -7.79
C HIS A 128 4.02 -4.72 -8.12
N SER A 129 3.98 -5.21 -9.37
CA SER A 129 4.51 -6.54 -9.69
C SER A 129 6.02 -6.55 -9.85
N TYR A 130 6.74 -7.07 -8.84
CA TYR A 130 8.19 -7.27 -8.92
C TYR A 130 8.56 -8.39 -9.88
N LYS A 131 7.68 -9.38 -10.08
CA LYS A 131 7.84 -10.39 -11.12
C LYS A 131 7.91 -9.74 -12.50
N ALA A 132 6.96 -8.85 -12.82
CA ALA A 132 6.95 -8.18 -14.13
C ALA A 132 8.18 -7.30 -14.34
N LEU A 133 8.66 -6.61 -13.29
CA LEU A 133 9.92 -5.86 -13.34
C LEU A 133 11.12 -6.79 -13.56
N HIS A 134 11.18 -7.92 -12.86
CA HIS A 134 12.26 -8.89 -13.00
C HIS A 134 12.33 -9.46 -14.43
N GLU A 135 11.20 -9.89 -14.98
CA GLU A 135 11.16 -10.42 -16.35
C GLU A 135 11.56 -9.36 -17.38
N LEU A 136 11.09 -8.11 -17.22
CA LEU A 136 11.53 -6.99 -18.07
C LEU A 136 13.05 -6.78 -18.00
N LEU A 137 13.61 -6.69 -16.79
CA LEU A 137 15.05 -6.48 -16.58
C LEU A 137 15.87 -7.64 -17.17
N LYS A 138 15.39 -8.87 -16.99
CA LYS A 138 15.97 -10.07 -17.59
C LYS A 138 15.93 -10.00 -19.11
N THR A 139 14.81 -9.64 -19.72
CA THR A 139 14.72 -9.47 -21.18
C THR A 139 15.69 -8.41 -21.71
N VAL A 140 15.81 -7.26 -21.05
CA VAL A 140 16.79 -6.23 -21.43
C VAL A 140 18.23 -6.78 -21.40
N ARG A 141 18.57 -7.54 -20.35
CA ARG A 141 19.89 -8.18 -20.23
C ARG A 141 20.11 -9.26 -21.29
N ASP A 142 19.14 -10.15 -21.48
CA ASP A 142 19.24 -11.29 -22.40
C ASP A 142 19.32 -10.81 -23.86
N MET A 143 18.77 -9.63 -24.17
CA MET A 143 18.94 -8.93 -25.46
C MET A 143 20.26 -8.15 -25.58
N GLY A 144 21.10 -8.10 -24.54
CA GLY A 144 22.38 -7.38 -24.55
C GLY A 144 22.25 -5.84 -24.49
N LEU A 145 21.11 -5.31 -24.04
CA LEU A 145 20.79 -3.88 -24.11
C LEU A 145 21.04 -3.11 -22.81
N GLU A 146 21.83 -3.66 -21.88
CA GLU A 146 22.02 -3.05 -20.56
C GLU A 146 22.72 -1.68 -20.61
N SER A 147 23.51 -1.41 -21.65
CA SER A 147 24.14 -0.11 -21.87
C SER A 147 23.19 0.91 -22.49
N GLU A 148 22.18 0.46 -23.25
CA GLU A 148 21.30 1.33 -24.04
C GLU A 148 19.99 1.69 -23.34
N ILE A 149 19.51 0.81 -22.45
CA ILE A 149 18.22 0.98 -21.77
C ILE A 149 18.43 1.32 -20.30
N ARG A 150 17.58 2.22 -19.81
CA ARG A 150 17.42 2.55 -18.40
C ARG A 150 15.98 2.33 -18.00
N VAL A 151 15.79 1.47 -17.00
CA VAL A 151 14.50 1.14 -16.40
C VAL A 151 14.31 2.01 -15.16
N TYR A 152 13.16 2.70 -15.13
CA TYR A 152 12.73 3.56 -14.04
C TYR A 152 11.52 2.96 -13.37
N THR A 153 11.42 3.11 -12.06
CA THR A 153 10.21 2.80 -11.30
C THR A 153 9.32 4.04 -11.19
N HIS A 154 8.04 3.84 -10.91
CA HIS A 154 7.09 4.90 -10.58
C HIS A 154 6.16 4.47 -9.44
N SER A 155 5.77 5.43 -8.59
CA SER A 155 4.83 5.23 -7.49
C SER A 155 5.20 4.04 -6.59
N GLU A 156 4.37 2.99 -6.55
CA GLU A 156 4.54 1.78 -5.72
C GLU A 156 5.65 0.84 -6.21
N MET A 157 6.27 1.09 -7.36
CA MET A 157 7.45 0.32 -7.80
C MET A 157 8.75 0.81 -7.18
N THR A 158 8.78 2.02 -6.59
CA THR A 158 9.99 2.60 -5.94
C THR A 158 10.73 1.60 -5.02
N PRO A 159 10.05 0.84 -4.15
CA PRO A 159 10.74 -0.01 -3.19
C PRO A 159 11.42 -1.23 -3.80
N ALA A 160 11.18 -1.54 -5.09
CA ALA A 160 11.87 -2.62 -5.81
C ALA A 160 13.40 -2.46 -5.77
N HIS A 161 13.89 -1.22 -5.73
CA HIS A 161 15.32 -0.91 -5.63
C HIS A 161 15.98 -1.43 -4.35
N SER A 162 15.21 -1.74 -3.31
CA SER A 162 15.73 -2.28 -2.05
C SER A 162 16.04 -3.78 -2.11
N TYR A 163 15.54 -4.50 -3.10
CA TYR A 163 15.70 -5.95 -3.21
C TYR A 163 16.98 -6.30 -3.99
N PRO A 164 17.96 -7.00 -3.39
CA PRO A 164 19.28 -7.23 -3.98
C PRO A 164 19.28 -7.86 -5.37
N VAL A 165 18.40 -8.84 -5.64
CA VAL A 165 18.32 -9.50 -6.94
C VAL A 165 17.90 -8.50 -8.02
N LEU A 166 16.84 -7.71 -7.77
CA LEU A 166 16.39 -6.68 -8.71
C LEU A 166 17.45 -5.59 -8.88
N LYS A 167 18.09 -5.18 -7.78
CA LYS A 167 19.11 -4.13 -7.78
C LYS A 167 20.39 -4.52 -8.51
N SER A 168 20.67 -5.83 -8.67
CA SER A 168 21.83 -6.33 -9.40
C SER A 168 21.78 -6.06 -10.91
N PHE A 169 20.59 -5.83 -11.47
CA PHE A 169 20.43 -5.50 -12.88
C PHE A 169 20.85 -4.05 -13.15
N LYS A 170 21.90 -3.86 -13.96
CA LYS A 170 22.43 -2.54 -14.31
C LYS A 170 21.38 -1.58 -14.93
N PRO A 171 20.40 -2.06 -15.73
CA PRO A 171 19.35 -1.18 -16.26
C PRO A 171 18.46 -0.55 -15.20
N LEU A 172 18.31 -1.14 -14.00
CA LEU A 172 17.44 -0.58 -12.95
C LEU A 172 18.08 0.66 -12.32
N TYR A 173 17.71 1.83 -12.85
CA TYR A 173 18.40 3.08 -12.55
C TYR A 173 17.80 3.84 -11.37
N GLY A 174 16.57 4.35 -11.53
CA GLY A 174 15.99 5.30 -10.58
C GLY A 174 14.47 5.27 -10.53
N ASN A 175 13.89 6.30 -9.91
CA ASN A 175 12.45 6.49 -9.84
C ASN A 175 12.05 7.79 -10.57
N TRP A 176 11.11 7.68 -11.51
CA TRP A 176 10.53 8.83 -12.20
C TRP A 176 9.21 9.24 -11.55
N GLY A 177 9.05 10.55 -11.32
CA GLY A 177 7.80 11.10 -10.82
C GLY A 177 7.55 10.79 -9.33
N GLY A 178 6.27 10.72 -8.97
CA GLY A 178 5.82 10.53 -7.59
C GLY A 178 4.70 9.51 -7.51
N SER A 179 3.59 9.93 -6.90
CA SER A 179 2.39 9.11 -6.73
C SER A 179 1.58 9.01 -8.03
N TRP A 180 0.82 7.93 -8.15
CA TRP A 180 -0.08 7.62 -9.26
C TRP A 180 -1.04 8.76 -9.65
N VAL A 181 -1.36 9.67 -8.72
CA VAL A 181 -2.25 10.82 -8.95
C VAL A 181 -1.71 11.75 -10.04
N ASN A 182 -0.39 11.81 -10.22
CA ASN A 182 0.28 12.66 -11.19
C ASN A 182 0.58 11.93 -12.51
N GLN A 183 0.22 10.64 -12.63
CA GLN A 183 0.73 9.77 -13.69
C GLN A 183 0.44 10.32 -15.10
N ARG A 184 -0.71 10.96 -15.35
CA ARG A 184 -1.03 11.46 -16.70
C ARG A 184 -0.04 12.54 -17.14
N LYS A 185 0.36 13.43 -16.23
CA LYS A 185 1.37 14.45 -16.47
C LYS A 185 2.74 13.80 -16.59
N GLU A 186 3.12 13.02 -15.59
CA GLU A 186 4.45 12.42 -15.50
C GLU A 186 4.74 11.43 -16.64
N PHE A 187 3.75 10.70 -17.13
CA PHE A 187 3.86 9.80 -18.28
C PHE A 187 3.97 10.55 -19.61
N SER A 188 3.26 11.69 -19.75
CA SER A 188 3.42 12.57 -20.91
C SER A 188 4.83 13.15 -20.99
N GLU A 189 5.42 13.47 -19.84
CA GLU A 189 6.77 14.03 -19.73
C GLU A 189 7.88 12.98 -19.84
N PHE A 190 7.61 11.73 -19.45
CA PHE A 190 8.57 10.64 -19.61
C PHE A 190 8.74 10.34 -21.10
N PRO A 191 9.95 10.36 -21.69
CA PRO A 191 10.12 10.20 -23.14
C PRO A 191 10.02 8.75 -23.62
N GLY A 192 10.15 7.78 -22.72
CA GLY A 192 10.25 6.36 -23.06
C GLY A 192 8.93 5.59 -23.02
N VAL A 193 9.03 4.26 -23.07
CA VAL A 193 7.88 3.34 -23.00
C VAL A 193 7.41 3.13 -21.56
N ILE A 194 6.12 2.94 -21.33
CA ILE A 194 5.52 2.75 -20.01
C ILE A 194 4.93 1.34 -19.89
N LEU A 195 5.16 0.67 -18.76
CA LEU A 195 4.59 -0.63 -18.41
C LEU A 195 3.72 -0.53 -17.15
N GLY A 196 2.41 -0.71 -17.32
CA GLY A 196 1.45 -0.83 -16.22
C GLY A 196 1.26 -2.27 -15.77
N THR A 197 1.67 -2.59 -14.54
CA THR A 197 1.61 -3.97 -14.01
C THR A 197 0.36 -4.26 -13.19
N THR A 198 -0.20 -3.24 -12.53
CA THR A 198 -1.38 -3.33 -11.65
C THR A 198 -2.08 -1.96 -11.61
N ASN A 199 -3.08 -1.81 -10.72
CA ASN A 199 -3.52 -0.48 -10.31
C ASN A 199 -2.37 0.32 -9.64
N CYS A 200 -2.34 1.64 -9.72
CA CYS A 200 -3.28 2.51 -10.46
C CYS A 200 -2.68 2.89 -11.81
N VAL A 201 -3.22 2.31 -12.88
CA VAL A 201 -2.96 2.72 -14.26
C VAL A 201 -4.26 3.33 -14.82
N GLN A 202 -4.14 4.47 -15.51
CA GLN A 202 -5.27 5.21 -16.09
C GLN A 202 -5.27 5.11 -17.61
N GLN A 203 -6.44 5.31 -18.21
CA GLN A 203 -6.55 5.44 -19.67
C GLN A 203 -5.58 6.51 -20.19
N PRO A 204 -4.79 6.21 -21.23
CA PRO A 204 -3.70 7.07 -21.63
C PRO A 204 -4.19 8.38 -22.26
N LEU A 205 -3.37 9.42 -22.15
CA LEU A 205 -3.53 10.63 -22.97
C LEU A 205 -2.97 10.37 -24.38
N PRO A 206 -3.44 11.11 -25.40
CA PRO A 206 -2.87 11.04 -26.74
C PRO A 206 -1.34 11.23 -26.79
N SER A 207 -0.76 11.97 -25.84
CA SER A 207 0.68 12.25 -25.72
C SER A 207 1.57 11.04 -25.40
N TYR A 208 0.99 9.92 -24.95
CA TYR A 208 1.74 8.70 -24.63
C TYR A 208 0.97 7.41 -24.93
N ALA A 209 -0.21 7.49 -25.55
CA ALA A 209 -1.06 6.34 -25.83
C ALA A 209 -0.41 5.32 -26.77
N ASP A 210 0.49 5.77 -27.64
CA ASP A 210 1.27 4.93 -28.54
C ASP A 210 2.34 4.09 -27.82
N ARG A 211 2.84 4.56 -26.67
CA ARG A 211 4.02 4.01 -25.96
C ARG A 211 3.73 3.48 -24.55
N ILE A 212 2.50 3.04 -24.28
CA ILE A 212 2.12 2.37 -23.04
C ILE A 212 1.73 0.91 -23.30
N TYR A 213 2.08 0.04 -22.35
CA TYR A 213 1.76 -1.37 -22.33
C TYR A 213 1.16 -1.74 -20.98
N THR A 214 0.37 -2.82 -20.96
CA THR A 214 -0.10 -3.45 -19.72
C THR A 214 0.36 -4.90 -19.63
N VAL A 215 0.40 -5.46 -18.42
CA VAL A 215 0.75 -6.87 -18.18
C VAL A 215 0.00 -7.41 -16.98
N GLY A 216 -0.18 -8.72 -16.92
CA GLY A 216 -0.81 -9.40 -15.78
C GLY A 216 -2.29 -9.06 -15.69
N ILE A 217 -2.76 -8.66 -14.50
CA ILE A 217 -4.17 -8.32 -14.28
C ILE A 217 -4.53 -6.90 -14.77
N ALA A 218 -3.54 -6.04 -15.02
CA ALA A 218 -3.80 -4.71 -15.55
C ALA A 218 -4.20 -4.77 -17.03
N GLY A 219 -5.23 -4.04 -17.41
CA GLY A 219 -5.67 -3.91 -18.80
C GLY A 219 -6.29 -2.54 -19.04
N LEU A 220 -6.07 -2.00 -20.23
CA LEU A 220 -6.63 -0.71 -20.68
C LEU A 220 -7.12 -0.87 -22.11
N GLU A 221 -8.23 -0.24 -22.43
CA GLU A 221 -8.81 -0.27 -23.78
C GLU A 221 -7.85 0.32 -24.82
N GLY A 222 -7.66 -0.38 -25.94
CA GLY A 222 -6.77 0.05 -27.01
C GLY A 222 -5.26 0.02 -26.70
N VAL A 223 -4.87 -0.40 -25.49
CA VAL A 223 -3.47 -0.48 -25.06
C VAL A 223 -2.93 -1.91 -25.28
N PRO A 224 -1.77 -2.10 -25.92
CA PRO A 224 -1.13 -3.40 -26.04
C PRO A 224 -0.96 -4.11 -24.68
N HIS A 225 -1.29 -5.39 -24.63
CA HIS A 225 -1.22 -6.21 -23.42
C HIS A 225 -0.21 -7.34 -23.59
N ILE A 226 0.75 -7.44 -22.66
CA ILE A 226 1.70 -8.54 -22.58
C ILE A 226 0.98 -9.73 -21.93
N GLY A 227 0.73 -10.77 -22.73
CA GLY A 227 0.01 -11.96 -22.31
C GLY A 227 0.80 -12.87 -21.37
N ARG A 228 0.24 -14.06 -21.09
CA ARG A 228 0.82 -15.05 -20.17
C ARG A 228 2.21 -15.53 -20.54
N ASP A 229 2.53 -15.51 -21.84
CA ASP A 229 3.85 -15.89 -22.36
C ASP A 229 4.93 -14.85 -22.02
N ALA A 230 4.55 -13.72 -21.40
CA ALA A 230 5.45 -12.69 -20.88
C ALA A 230 6.44 -12.17 -21.94
N ASP A 231 5.99 -12.01 -23.18
CA ASP A 231 6.81 -11.49 -24.29
C ASP A 231 7.07 -9.97 -24.11
N TYR A 232 8.14 -9.65 -23.38
CA TYR A 232 8.64 -8.28 -23.19
C TYR A 232 9.46 -7.76 -24.38
N GLU A 233 9.84 -8.60 -25.35
CA GLU A 233 10.76 -8.16 -26.41
C GLU A 233 10.16 -7.04 -27.26
N LYS A 234 8.86 -7.11 -27.56
CA LYS A 234 8.17 -6.07 -28.34
C LYS A 234 8.22 -4.72 -27.64
N LEU A 235 8.02 -4.72 -26.33
CA LEU A 235 8.12 -3.52 -25.49
C LEU A 235 9.55 -2.96 -25.52
N VAL A 236 10.55 -3.83 -25.34
CA VAL A 236 11.97 -3.43 -25.34
C VAL A 236 12.40 -2.87 -26.71
N LYS A 237 12.01 -3.51 -27.82
CA LYS A 237 12.26 -3.02 -29.18
C LYS A 237 11.61 -1.67 -29.43
N HIS A 238 10.41 -1.43 -28.91
CA HIS A 238 9.76 -0.14 -29.01
C HIS A 238 10.50 0.94 -28.18
N ALA A 239 11.02 0.61 -27.00
CA ALA A 239 11.79 1.56 -26.20
C ALA A 239 13.01 2.12 -26.96
N LEU A 240 13.69 1.30 -27.77
CA LEU A 240 14.81 1.71 -28.63
C LEU A 240 14.42 2.72 -29.73
N GLN A 241 13.13 2.86 -30.03
CA GLN A 241 12.61 3.80 -31.02
C GLN A 241 12.19 5.14 -30.39
N THR A 242 12.07 5.20 -29.06
CA THR A 242 11.74 6.44 -28.33
C THR A 242 12.96 7.34 -28.14
N PRO A 243 12.80 8.65 -27.88
CA PRO A 243 13.93 9.54 -27.64
C PRO A 243 14.85 9.08 -26.50
N LYS A 244 16.17 9.20 -26.70
CA LYS A 244 17.15 8.98 -25.63
C LYS A 244 17.04 10.10 -24.59
N MET A 245 17.02 9.72 -23.31
CA MET A 245 17.18 10.65 -22.20
C MET A 245 18.62 11.12 -22.11
N GLN A 246 18.80 12.37 -21.70
CA GLN A 246 20.08 12.91 -21.31
C GLN A 246 20.31 12.70 -19.82
N ARG A 247 21.57 12.61 -19.41
CA ARG A 247 21.91 12.57 -17.99
C ARG A 247 21.49 13.89 -17.33
N ARG A 248 20.73 13.78 -16.25
CA ARG A 248 20.33 14.91 -15.40
C ARG A 248 20.39 14.48 -13.96
N ASP A 249 21.34 15.03 -13.23
CA ASP A 249 21.39 14.82 -11.78
C ASP A 249 20.20 15.54 -11.11
N SER A 250 19.70 14.94 -10.05
CA SER A 250 18.59 15.46 -9.25
C SER A 250 18.81 15.00 -7.80
N GLY A 251 17.73 14.88 -7.02
CA GLY A 251 17.78 14.29 -5.69
C GLY A 251 17.74 12.77 -5.71
N TYR A 252 17.46 12.24 -4.52
CA TYR A 252 17.17 10.84 -4.29
C TYR A 252 16.01 10.73 -3.29
N ILE A 253 15.41 9.55 -3.24
CA ILE A 253 14.48 9.14 -2.19
C ILE A 253 15.06 7.93 -1.46
N VAL A 254 14.84 7.83 -0.16
CA VAL A 254 15.31 6.70 0.66
C VAL A 254 14.15 5.73 0.86
N THR A 255 14.39 4.45 0.62
CA THR A 255 13.41 3.37 0.82
C THR A 255 14.12 2.08 1.24
N GLY A 256 13.36 1.03 1.56
CA GLY A 256 13.89 -0.30 1.85
C GLY A 256 14.06 -0.62 3.34
N TYR A 257 13.44 0.17 4.23
CA TYR A 257 13.28 -0.27 5.61
C TYR A 257 12.39 -1.50 5.65
N HIS A 258 12.72 -2.46 6.49
CA HIS A 258 12.07 -3.75 6.55
C HIS A 258 12.23 -4.34 7.95
N HIS A 259 11.31 -5.17 8.41
CA HIS A 259 11.40 -5.71 9.77
C HIS A 259 12.74 -6.40 10.05
N THR A 260 13.35 -7.06 9.05
CA THR A 260 14.66 -7.71 9.20
C THR A 260 15.83 -6.75 9.40
N ASN A 261 15.77 -5.53 8.86
CA ASN A 261 16.86 -4.55 8.95
C ASN A 261 16.61 -3.45 10.00
N VAL A 262 15.36 -3.30 10.44
CA VAL A 262 14.98 -2.43 11.56
C VAL A 262 15.06 -3.17 12.90
N ALA A 263 14.83 -4.49 12.95
CA ALA A 263 14.90 -5.28 14.19
C ALA A 263 16.21 -5.07 15.00
N PRO A 264 17.41 -5.02 14.39
CA PRO A 264 18.65 -4.75 15.12
C PRO A 264 18.72 -3.35 15.76
N LEU A 265 17.88 -2.41 15.34
CA LEU A 265 17.82 -1.05 15.87
C LEU A 265 16.91 -0.95 17.10
N LEU A 266 16.07 -1.96 17.38
CA LEU A 266 15.01 -1.86 18.38
C LEU A 266 15.52 -1.69 19.80
N ASP A 267 16.62 -2.34 20.18
CA ASP A 267 17.19 -2.16 21.53
C ASP A 267 17.63 -0.71 21.75
N LYS A 268 18.23 -0.10 20.73
CA LYS A 268 18.60 1.31 20.77
C LYS A 268 17.36 2.22 20.80
N VAL A 269 16.33 1.92 20.02
CA VAL A 269 15.06 2.66 20.05
C VAL A 269 14.43 2.59 21.44
N VAL A 270 14.39 1.42 22.07
CA VAL A 270 13.87 1.22 23.44
C VAL A 270 14.65 2.04 24.45
N ASN A 271 15.98 2.03 24.39
CA ASN A 271 16.82 2.83 25.28
C ASN A 271 16.54 4.34 25.10
N LEU A 272 16.48 4.82 23.85
CA LEU A 272 16.18 6.22 23.56
C LEU A 272 14.76 6.64 23.99
N ILE A 273 13.78 5.72 23.98
CA ILE A 273 12.45 5.95 24.57
C ILE A 273 12.54 6.07 26.09
N HIS A 274 13.26 5.17 26.76
CA HIS A 274 13.46 5.24 28.21
C HIS A 274 14.22 6.48 28.67
N GLU A 275 15.17 6.96 27.87
CA GLU A 275 15.91 8.21 28.09
C GLU A 275 15.09 9.47 27.76
N GLY A 276 13.88 9.32 27.20
CA GLY A 276 13.02 10.45 26.80
C GLY A 276 13.49 11.17 25.54
N LYS A 277 14.45 10.62 24.79
CA LYS A 277 14.98 11.19 23.54
C LYS A 277 14.11 10.88 22.33
N ILE A 278 13.41 9.73 22.35
CA ILE A 278 12.31 9.43 21.42
C ILE A 278 11.03 9.46 22.23
N ARG A 279 10.21 10.50 22.04
CA ARG A 279 8.96 10.62 22.80
C ARG A 279 7.79 9.88 22.17
N HIS A 280 7.77 9.73 20.84
CA HIS A 280 6.61 9.23 20.11
C HIS A 280 6.99 8.72 18.72
N VAL A 281 6.24 7.73 18.23
CA VAL A 281 6.35 7.19 16.87
C VAL A 281 5.03 7.40 16.16
N PHE A 282 5.08 7.85 14.91
CA PHE A 282 3.91 8.06 14.07
C PHE A 282 3.95 7.07 12.91
N VAL A 283 2.90 6.28 12.74
CA VAL A 283 2.65 5.52 11.51
C VAL A 283 1.80 6.40 10.61
N ILE A 284 2.42 7.08 9.66
CA ILE A 284 1.75 7.97 8.70
C ILE A 284 1.93 7.35 7.32
N GLY A 285 0.86 6.83 6.74
CA GLY A 285 0.97 6.08 5.48
C GLY A 285 -0.37 5.72 4.87
N GLY A 286 -0.32 4.95 3.78
CA GLY A 286 -1.49 4.53 3.03
C GLY A 286 -1.57 5.16 1.64
N CYS A 287 -2.75 5.08 1.02
CA CYS A 287 -2.89 5.44 -0.39
C CYS A 287 -2.99 6.95 -0.59
N ASP A 288 -2.39 7.44 -1.68
CA ASP A 288 -2.65 8.79 -2.16
C ASP A 288 -3.96 8.87 -2.94
N SER A 289 -4.53 10.08 -3.04
CA SER A 289 -5.72 10.37 -3.83
C SER A 289 -5.67 11.80 -4.40
N PRO A 290 -6.44 12.11 -5.47
CA PRO A 290 -6.55 13.46 -6.01
C PRO A 290 -7.36 14.42 -5.11
N ASN A 291 -7.75 13.99 -3.90
CA ASN A 291 -8.51 14.82 -2.96
C ASN A 291 -7.62 15.94 -2.41
N PRO A 292 -8.01 17.23 -2.51
CA PRO A 292 -7.23 18.36 -1.99
C PRO A 292 -6.90 18.24 -0.49
N LYS A 293 -7.77 17.59 0.30
CA LYS A 293 -7.55 17.35 1.73
C LYS A 293 -6.34 16.46 2.03
N MET A 294 -5.76 15.79 1.01
CA MET A 294 -4.51 15.05 1.17
C MET A 294 -3.31 15.93 1.53
N SER A 295 -3.39 17.25 1.36
CA SER A 295 -2.38 18.19 1.87
C SER A 295 -2.21 18.10 3.39
N TYR A 296 -3.22 17.59 4.11
CA TYR A 296 -3.16 17.30 5.54
C TYR A 296 -1.93 16.45 5.91
N TYR A 297 -1.69 15.35 5.19
CA TYR A 297 -0.60 14.41 5.53
C TYR A 297 0.77 15.03 5.30
N ASP A 298 0.87 15.83 4.24
CA ASP A 298 2.08 16.57 3.95
C ASP A 298 2.41 17.54 5.09
N LYS A 299 1.42 18.35 5.49
CA LYS A 299 1.56 19.31 6.58
C LYS A 299 1.80 18.62 7.93
N LEU A 300 1.09 17.53 8.24
CA LEU A 300 1.27 16.76 9.46
C LEU A 300 2.71 16.30 9.60
N THR A 301 3.28 15.67 8.55
CA THR A 301 4.65 15.15 8.62
C THR A 301 5.69 16.27 8.75
N GLU A 302 5.43 17.46 8.20
CA GLU A 302 6.29 18.64 8.36
C GLU A 302 6.38 19.10 9.83
N ILE A 303 5.25 19.07 10.55
CA ILE A 303 5.17 19.58 11.93
C ILE A 303 5.45 18.53 13.00
N VAL A 304 5.69 17.26 12.63
CA VAL A 304 6.11 16.21 13.58
C VAL A 304 7.42 16.62 14.27
N PRO A 305 7.45 16.71 15.61
CA PRO A 305 8.62 17.26 16.30
C PRO A 305 9.87 16.38 16.23
N LYS A 306 11.04 17.01 16.43
CA LYS A 306 12.36 16.43 16.14
C LYS A 306 12.75 15.24 17.03
N ASP A 307 12.06 15.04 18.13
CA ASP A 307 12.15 13.92 19.08
C ASP A 307 11.15 12.78 18.75
N CYS A 308 10.57 12.79 17.54
CA CYS A 308 9.65 11.75 17.06
C CYS A 308 10.15 11.07 15.78
N ILE A 309 9.68 9.83 15.56
CA ILE A 309 9.94 9.03 14.35
C ILE A 309 8.65 8.89 13.53
N ILE A 310 8.77 8.86 12.21
CA ILE A 310 7.71 8.59 11.23
C ILE A 310 8.02 7.28 10.51
N LEU A 311 7.10 6.32 10.60
CA LEU A 311 7.09 5.09 9.81
C LEU A 311 6.03 5.25 8.70
N THR A 312 6.39 4.93 7.47
CA THR A 312 5.47 5.04 6.33
C THR A 312 5.54 3.82 5.41
N ALA A 313 4.44 3.59 4.69
CA ALA A 313 4.33 2.63 3.61
C ALA A 313 3.26 3.15 2.63
N ALA A 314 3.26 2.59 1.42
CA ALA A 314 2.34 2.93 0.32
C ALA A 314 2.51 4.33 -0.30
N CYS A 315 1.79 4.58 -1.39
CA CYS A 315 2.05 5.70 -2.30
C CYS A 315 1.79 7.10 -1.72
N GLY A 316 1.04 7.22 -0.62
CA GLY A 316 0.86 8.48 0.11
C GLY A 316 2.19 9.12 0.54
N LYS A 317 3.23 8.30 0.71
CA LYS A 317 4.59 8.74 1.03
C LYS A 317 5.14 9.79 0.06
N HIS A 318 4.76 9.75 -1.22
CA HIS A 318 5.31 10.64 -2.25
C HIS A 318 4.97 12.11 -2.05
N ARG A 319 4.06 12.41 -1.11
CA ARG A 319 3.81 13.79 -0.68
C ARG A 319 4.95 14.35 0.17
N TYR A 320 5.64 13.50 0.93
CA TYR A 320 6.53 13.93 2.01
C TYR A 320 7.88 13.21 2.07
N ASN A 321 8.12 12.17 1.27
CA ASN A 321 9.34 11.33 1.29
C ASN A 321 10.61 11.99 0.69
N ARG A 322 10.52 13.24 0.24
CA ARG A 322 11.67 14.01 -0.29
C ARG A 322 12.27 14.97 0.72
N ARG A 323 11.70 15.08 1.92
CA ARG A 323 12.25 15.92 2.99
C ARG A 323 13.38 15.20 3.72
N ASP A 324 14.36 15.98 4.18
CA ASP A 324 15.31 15.50 5.16
C ASP A 324 14.72 15.64 6.56
N TYR A 325 14.45 14.50 7.19
CA TYR A 325 13.93 14.45 8.56
C TYR A 325 15.03 14.37 9.61
N GLY A 326 16.29 14.12 9.22
CA GLY A 326 17.39 13.85 10.13
C GLY A 326 17.26 12.52 10.89
N ASP A 327 18.03 12.40 11.97
CA ASP A 327 18.09 11.24 12.85
C ASP A 327 18.05 11.64 14.33
N ILE A 328 17.78 10.67 15.20
CA ILE A 328 17.88 10.76 16.66
C ILE A 328 18.98 9.80 17.09
N GLU A 329 20.17 10.34 17.35
CA GLU A 329 21.37 9.60 17.74
C GLU A 329 21.68 8.42 16.79
N GLY A 330 21.54 8.62 15.48
CA GLY A 330 21.78 7.62 14.45
C GLY A 330 20.56 6.74 14.13
N ILE A 331 19.40 6.96 14.77
CA ILE A 331 18.12 6.34 14.34
C ILE A 331 17.39 7.29 13.38
N PRO A 332 17.17 6.89 12.11
CA PRO A 332 16.46 7.73 11.15
C PRO A 332 15.07 8.14 11.63
N ARG A 333 14.74 9.43 11.51
CA ARG A 333 13.40 9.95 11.87
C ARG A 333 12.31 9.60 10.88
N PHE A 334 12.67 9.20 9.67
CA PHE A 334 11.73 8.81 8.62
C PHE A 334 12.15 7.49 8.01
N MET A 335 11.26 6.49 8.10
CA MET A 335 11.48 5.14 7.60
C MET A 335 10.39 4.75 6.61
N ASP A 336 10.77 4.65 5.33
CA ASP A 336 9.92 4.12 4.28
C ASP A 336 10.06 2.60 4.15
N PHE A 337 9.01 1.88 4.55
CA PHE A 337 8.95 0.43 4.54
C PHE A 337 8.62 -0.18 3.17
N GLY A 338 8.23 0.64 2.21
CA GLY A 338 7.96 0.19 0.85
C GLY A 338 6.48 0.18 0.48
N GLN A 339 6.03 -0.83 -0.25
CA GLN A 339 4.69 -0.89 -0.81
C GLN A 339 3.63 -0.97 0.28
N CYS A 340 2.36 -0.81 -0.09
CA CYS A 340 1.24 -0.99 0.85
C CYS A 340 1.27 -2.34 1.61
N ASN A 341 1.68 -3.45 0.98
CA ASN A 341 1.84 -4.75 1.66
C ASN A 341 2.94 -4.75 2.73
N ASN A 342 3.94 -3.87 2.64
CA ASN A 342 5.00 -3.79 3.64
C ASN A 342 4.55 -3.17 4.97
N VAL A 343 3.26 -2.78 5.11
CA VAL A 343 2.65 -2.53 6.42
C VAL A 343 2.81 -3.74 7.34
N TYR A 344 2.90 -4.96 6.80
CA TYR A 344 3.30 -6.15 7.55
C TYR A 344 4.59 -5.94 8.37
N SER A 345 5.63 -5.36 7.77
CA SER A 345 6.88 -5.08 8.48
C SER A 345 6.69 -4.07 9.63
N ILE A 346 5.81 -3.07 9.47
CA ILE A 346 5.48 -2.11 10.53
C ILE A 346 4.77 -2.82 11.68
N ILE A 347 3.83 -3.73 11.37
CA ILE A 347 3.11 -4.54 12.38
C ILE A 347 4.10 -5.43 13.15
N VAL A 348 5.00 -6.13 12.47
CA VAL A 348 6.03 -6.99 13.11
C VAL A 348 6.92 -6.16 14.04
N ILE A 349 7.38 -4.98 13.59
CA ILE A 349 8.21 -4.10 14.40
C ILE A 349 7.45 -3.55 15.62
N ALA A 350 6.18 -3.17 15.44
CA ALA A 350 5.37 -2.70 16.55
C ALA A 350 5.16 -3.80 17.60
N ALA A 351 4.91 -5.04 17.17
CA ALA A 351 4.75 -6.18 18.07
C ALA A 351 6.04 -6.49 18.86
N GLU A 352 7.20 -6.47 18.19
CA GLU A 352 8.49 -6.68 18.87
C GLU A 352 8.81 -5.52 19.83
N LEU A 353 8.47 -4.28 19.47
CA LEU A 353 8.62 -3.12 20.35
C LEU A 353 7.72 -3.23 21.60
N ALA A 354 6.47 -3.64 21.44
CA ALA A 354 5.53 -3.93 22.52
C ALA A 354 6.10 -4.96 23.49
N LYS A 355 6.61 -6.08 22.96
CA LYS A 355 7.25 -7.14 23.74
C LYS A 355 8.45 -6.63 24.53
N LYS A 356 9.36 -5.87 23.90
CA LYS A 356 10.55 -5.33 24.58
C LYS A 356 10.22 -4.32 25.67
N LEU A 357 9.13 -3.55 25.51
CA LEU A 357 8.67 -2.59 26.51
C LEU A 357 7.75 -3.21 27.57
N GLY A 358 7.35 -4.48 27.43
CA GLY A 358 6.39 -5.13 28.31
C GLY A 358 5.02 -4.44 28.29
N LYS A 359 4.58 -3.96 27.12
CA LYS A 359 3.36 -3.18 26.91
C LYS A 359 2.47 -3.80 25.83
N ASP A 360 1.16 -3.61 25.96
CA ASP A 360 0.23 -3.85 24.85
C ASP A 360 0.51 -2.87 23.70
N LEU A 361 0.20 -3.25 22.45
CA LEU A 361 0.38 -2.38 21.29
C LEU A 361 -0.31 -1.03 21.44
N ASN A 362 -1.52 -1.02 22.00
CA ASN A 362 -2.27 0.21 22.22
C ASN A 362 -1.61 1.09 23.28
N GLN A 363 -0.77 0.54 24.17
CA GLN A 363 -0.02 1.24 25.22
C GLN A 363 1.32 1.83 24.75
N LEU A 364 1.73 1.53 23.52
CA LEU A 364 2.92 2.14 22.95
C LEU A 364 2.68 3.64 22.67
N PRO A 365 3.73 4.49 22.70
CA PRO A 365 3.65 5.87 22.28
C PRO A 365 3.60 5.94 20.73
N ILE A 366 2.60 5.28 20.13
CA ILE A 366 2.39 5.19 18.69
C ILE A 366 1.07 5.86 18.33
N SER A 367 1.07 6.69 17.30
CA SER A 367 -0.16 7.16 16.66
C SER A 367 -0.21 6.73 15.20
N ILE A 368 -1.37 6.22 14.78
CA ILE A 368 -1.57 5.66 13.45
C ILE A 368 -2.51 6.59 12.68
N VAL A 369 -2.01 7.13 11.57
CA VAL A 369 -2.70 8.12 10.73
C VAL A 369 -2.69 7.62 9.29
N LEU A 370 -3.82 7.08 8.87
CA LEU A 370 -3.96 6.40 7.58
C LEU A 370 -4.65 7.29 6.56
N SER A 371 -4.04 7.37 5.37
CA SER A 371 -4.74 7.77 4.16
C SER A 371 -5.22 6.53 3.40
N TRP A 372 -6.38 6.63 2.75
CA TRP A 372 -6.88 5.52 1.94
C TRP A 372 -7.54 6.02 0.65
N MET A 373 -7.69 5.09 -0.29
CA MET A 373 -8.35 5.34 -1.58
C MET A 373 -8.99 4.06 -2.10
N GLU A 374 -8.22 2.97 -2.19
CA GLU A 374 -8.65 1.71 -2.80
C GLU A 374 -8.63 0.53 -1.80
N GLN A 375 -8.88 -0.67 -2.32
CA GLN A 375 -9.28 -1.82 -1.53
C GLN A 375 -8.13 -2.50 -0.79
N LYS A 376 -6.87 -2.34 -1.21
CA LYS A 376 -5.72 -2.84 -0.42
C LYS A 376 -5.65 -2.11 0.93
N ALA A 377 -5.88 -0.79 0.94
CA ALA A 377 -5.97 -0.04 2.18
C ALA A 377 -7.16 -0.45 3.08
N VAL A 378 -8.28 -0.92 2.50
CA VAL A 378 -9.40 -1.46 3.27
C VAL A 378 -9.00 -2.77 3.98
N GLY A 379 -8.31 -3.68 3.28
CA GLY A 379 -7.77 -4.90 3.89
C GLY A 379 -6.77 -4.64 5.01
N ILE A 380 -5.89 -3.65 4.83
CA ILE A 380 -4.96 -3.19 5.88
C ILE A 380 -5.74 -2.67 7.09
N LEU A 381 -6.75 -1.81 6.90
CA LEU A 381 -7.58 -1.34 8.01
C LEU A 381 -8.19 -2.52 8.76
N TYR A 382 -8.79 -3.48 8.06
CA TYR A 382 -9.41 -4.66 8.71
C TYR A 382 -8.38 -5.50 9.47
N THR A 383 -7.15 -5.59 8.98
CA THR A 383 -6.05 -6.22 9.72
C THR A 383 -5.81 -5.51 11.04
N LEU A 384 -5.72 -4.18 11.04
CA LEU A 384 -5.52 -3.41 12.28
C LEU A 384 -6.70 -3.58 13.25
N LEU A 385 -7.94 -3.59 12.74
CA LEU A 385 -9.14 -3.85 13.55
C LEU A 385 -9.12 -5.26 14.16
N TYR A 386 -8.74 -6.27 13.37
CA TYR A 386 -8.59 -7.66 13.84
C TYR A 386 -7.53 -7.78 14.95
N LEU A 387 -6.41 -7.08 14.81
CA LEU A 387 -5.36 -7.04 15.83
C LEU A 387 -5.75 -6.24 17.10
N GLY A 388 -6.95 -5.66 17.13
CA GLY A 388 -7.45 -4.89 18.27
C GLY A 388 -6.78 -3.52 18.42
N ILE A 389 -6.19 -2.99 17.35
CA ILE A 389 -5.55 -1.67 17.34
C ILE A 389 -6.63 -0.59 17.37
N ARG A 390 -6.46 0.38 18.28
CA ARG A 390 -7.41 1.46 18.55
C ARG A 390 -6.80 2.83 18.27
N GLY A 391 -7.66 3.85 18.19
CA GLY A 391 -7.25 5.24 18.06
C GLY A 391 -6.69 5.60 16.68
N ILE A 392 -7.05 4.84 15.64
CA ILE A 392 -6.60 5.04 14.26
C ILE A 392 -7.27 6.30 13.71
N TYR A 393 -6.46 7.25 13.23
CA TYR A 393 -6.94 8.40 12.46
C TYR A 393 -7.06 8.00 10.99
N LEU A 394 -8.24 8.19 10.39
CA LEU A 394 -8.55 7.80 9.01
C LEU A 394 -9.02 8.99 8.18
N GLY A 395 -8.47 9.13 6.97
CA GLY A 395 -8.80 10.21 6.05
C GLY A 395 -8.40 9.93 4.60
N PRO A 396 -8.62 10.89 3.68
CA PRO A 396 -9.20 12.21 3.91
C PRO A 396 -10.74 12.22 3.97
N LYS A 397 -11.38 11.07 3.70
CA LYS A 397 -12.82 10.86 3.74
C LYS A 397 -13.10 9.52 4.41
N LEU A 398 -14.21 9.40 5.13
CA LEU A 398 -14.65 8.09 5.64
C LEU A 398 -15.27 7.24 4.53
N PRO A 399 -15.26 5.90 4.64
CA PRO A 399 -15.83 5.01 3.64
C PRO A 399 -17.34 5.20 3.44
N GLU A 400 -17.75 5.61 2.24
CA GLU A 400 -19.17 5.82 1.91
C GLU A 400 -19.98 4.55 1.73
N PHE A 401 -19.30 3.42 1.53
CA PHE A 401 -19.94 2.11 1.44
C PHE A 401 -20.41 1.59 2.79
N LEU A 402 -20.17 2.31 3.89
CA LEU A 402 -20.71 2.02 5.22
C LEU A 402 -21.89 2.95 5.50
N THR A 403 -23.01 2.40 5.96
CA THR A 403 -24.10 3.26 6.47
C THR A 403 -23.64 4.02 7.73
N PRO A 404 -24.29 5.13 8.09
CA PRO A 404 -23.99 5.83 9.35
C PRO A 404 -24.07 4.93 10.58
N ASN A 405 -25.01 3.97 10.61
CA ASN A 405 -25.14 3.01 11.70
C ASN A 405 -23.92 2.09 11.80
N VAL A 406 -23.53 1.47 10.68
CA VAL A 406 -22.40 0.53 10.65
C VAL A 406 -21.07 1.26 10.91
N LEU A 407 -20.89 2.44 10.33
CA LEU A 407 -19.72 3.27 10.58
C LEU A 407 -19.61 3.67 12.06
N ASN A 408 -20.71 4.09 12.69
CA ASN A 408 -20.74 4.44 14.11
C ASN A 408 -20.46 3.23 15.00
N MET A 409 -20.98 2.05 14.65
CA MET A 409 -20.69 0.80 15.34
C MET A 409 -19.18 0.48 15.30
N ILE A 410 -18.56 0.53 14.11
CA ILE A 410 -17.12 0.28 13.94
C ILE A 410 -16.30 1.35 14.69
N ALA A 411 -16.68 2.63 14.55
CA ALA A 411 -15.99 3.73 15.21
C ALA A 411 -16.02 3.60 16.74
N LYS A 412 -17.16 3.23 17.33
CA LYS A 412 -17.27 2.99 18.78
C LYS A 412 -16.50 1.77 19.24
N ARG A 413 -16.55 0.67 18.48
CA ARG A 413 -15.91 -0.60 18.85
C ARG A 413 -14.38 -0.53 18.80
N PHE A 414 -13.83 0.19 17.82
CA PHE A 414 -12.40 0.22 17.54
C PHE A 414 -11.74 1.59 17.74
N ASP A 415 -12.48 2.60 18.20
CA ASP A 415 -11.99 3.97 18.33
C ASP A 415 -11.36 4.48 17.02
N LEU A 416 -12.09 4.26 15.92
CA LEU A 416 -11.72 4.77 14.59
C LEU A 416 -12.13 6.24 14.50
N ARG A 417 -11.17 7.11 14.22
CA ARG A 417 -11.35 8.57 14.26
C ARG A 417 -11.19 9.15 12.87
N PRO A 418 -12.12 9.98 12.38
CA PRO A 418 -11.81 10.81 11.21
C PRO A 418 -10.70 11.81 11.55
N ILE A 419 -9.81 12.09 10.61
CA ILE A 419 -8.95 13.28 10.73
C ILE A 419 -9.82 14.54 10.83
N SER A 420 -9.41 15.51 11.64
CA SER A 420 -10.19 16.76 11.77
C SER A 420 -10.05 17.67 10.53
N GLY A 421 -9.01 17.43 9.73
CA GLY A 421 -8.57 18.33 8.66
C GLY A 421 -7.60 19.41 9.14
N ASP A 422 -7.37 19.53 10.46
CA ASP A 422 -6.37 20.39 11.07
C ASP A 422 -5.21 19.53 11.63
N PRO A 423 -4.05 19.48 10.94
CA PRO A 423 -2.93 18.65 11.35
C PRO A 423 -2.32 19.10 12.68
N GLU A 424 -2.37 20.38 13.03
CA GLU A 424 -1.82 20.86 14.31
C GLU A 424 -2.70 20.44 15.49
N LYS A 425 -4.03 20.52 15.31
CA LYS A 425 -4.98 20.03 16.30
C LYS A 425 -4.81 18.52 16.52
N ASP A 426 -4.80 17.74 15.44
CA ASP A 426 -4.69 16.29 15.54
C ASP A 426 -3.33 15.89 16.15
N LEU A 427 -2.24 16.60 15.80
CA LEU A 427 -0.92 16.37 16.42
C LEU A 427 -0.94 16.62 17.94
N ARG A 428 -1.56 17.71 18.40
CA ARG A 428 -1.72 17.97 19.84
C ARG A 428 -2.51 16.86 20.54
N GLU A 429 -3.57 16.37 19.91
CA GLU A 429 -4.36 15.26 20.46
C GLU A 429 -3.56 13.95 20.50
N MET A 430 -2.80 13.63 19.45
CA MET A 430 -1.95 12.43 19.38
C MET A 430 -0.86 12.44 20.45
N LEU A 431 -0.24 13.59 20.71
CA LEU A 431 0.83 13.74 21.71
C LEU A 431 0.33 13.82 23.16
N SER A 432 -0.93 14.20 23.38
CA SER A 432 -1.52 14.35 24.73
C SER A 432 -2.12 13.05 25.28
N LYS A 433 -2.39 12.06 24.43
CA LYS A 433 -2.96 10.78 24.86
C LYS A 433 -1.86 9.85 25.36
N GLY A 434 -1.74 9.73 26.68
CA GLY A 434 -1.26 8.51 27.31
C GLY A 434 -2.26 7.39 27.02
N SER A 435 -1.79 6.27 26.50
CA SER A 435 -2.63 5.22 25.98
C SER A 435 -3.33 4.38 27.06
N SER A 436 -4.58 3.95 26.82
CA SER A 436 -5.38 3.15 27.76
C SER A 436 -5.77 1.76 27.20
N LEU A 437 -6.02 0.82 28.12
CA LEU A 437 -6.09 -0.63 27.91
C LEU A 437 -7.37 -1.16 27.24
N SER A 438 -7.21 -2.19 26.41
CA SER A 438 -8.18 -3.26 26.17
C SER A 438 -7.43 -4.60 26.12
N SER A 439 -7.94 -5.62 26.81
CA SER A 439 -7.31 -6.94 27.01
C SER A 439 -7.42 -7.90 25.83
N ASP A 440 -8.15 -7.55 24.76
CA ASP A 440 -8.71 -8.54 23.83
C ASP A 440 -7.91 -8.64 22.51
N SER A 441 -6.67 -8.14 22.47
CA SER A 441 -5.81 -8.27 21.28
C SER A 441 -5.28 -9.71 21.13
N PRO A 442 -5.38 -10.33 19.93
CA PRO A 442 -4.80 -11.64 19.67
C PRO A 442 -3.26 -11.65 19.68
N LEU A 443 -2.60 -10.48 19.79
CA LEU A 443 -1.15 -10.37 19.91
C LEU A 443 -0.63 -10.44 21.36
N ASN A 444 -1.53 -10.54 22.35
CA ASN A 444 -1.18 -10.75 23.76
C ASN A 444 -0.96 -12.22 24.13
N THR A 445 -1.00 -13.12 23.14
CA THR A 445 -0.69 -14.55 23.21
C THR A 445 0.38 -14.87 22.18
#